data_AF-A0A643BV97-F1
#
_entry.id   AF-A0A643BV97-F1
#
_cell.length_a   1.000
_cell.length_b   1.000
_cell.length_c   1.000
_cell.angle_alpha   90.00
_cell.angle_beta   90.00
_cell.angle_gamma   90.00
#
_symmetry.space_group_name_H-M   'P 1'
#
loop_
_entity.id
_entity.type
_entity.pdbx_description
1 polymer ?
#
loop_
_entity_poly.entity_id
_entity_poly.type
_entity_poly.pdbx_seq_one_letter_code
_entity_poly.pdbx_strand_id
1 'polypeptide(L)'
;AESWLHKQAQKEGWSKAARLHGRKTKEGLIGLLQEGNTTVLVEVNCETDFVSRNLKFQQLVQQVALGTLLHCQSLKDQLSTYSKGFLNSSELSELPAGREREGSLKDQLALAIGKLGENMTLKRAAWVKVPAGFYVGSYVHGAMHSPSLHNLVLGKYGALVICETSERKANLEDLGRRLGQHVVGMAPLSVGSLDDEPGGEAETKMLSQPYLLDPSITLGQYVQPQGVSVVDFVRFECGEGEEAAEAE
;
A
#
# COMPACT_ATOMS: atom_id res chain seq x y z
N ALA A 1 -32.38 19.61 8.50
CA ALA A 1 -31.22 19.90 9.36
C ALA A 1 -29.98 19.12 8.92
N GLU A 2 -30.08 17.80 8.75
CA GLU A 2 -28.96 16.91 8.38
C GLU A 2 -28.24 17.30 7.08
N SER A 3 -28.96 17.52 5.97
CA SER A 3 -28.35 17.98 4.70
C SER A 3 -27.58 19.30 4.84
N TRP A 4 -28.07 20.22 5.69
CA TRP A 4 -27.36 21.48 5.96
C TRP A 4 -26.06 21.23 6.74
N LEU A 5 -26.09 20.36 7.75
CA LEU A 5 -24.90 19.98 8.52
C LEU A 5 -23.84 19.33 7.62
N HIS A 6 -24.23 18.47 6.67
CA HIS A 6 -23.29 17.86 5.72
C HIS A 6 -22.63 18.90 4.81
N LYS A 7 -23.41 19.80 4.22
CA LYS A 7 -22.87 20.88 3.37
C LYS A 7 -21.93 21.80 4.14
N GLN A 8 -22.29 22.12 5.38
CA GLN A 8 -21.48 22.96 6.25
C GLN A 8 -20.18 22.26 6.66
N ALA A 9 -20.23 20.97 7.00
CA ALA A 9 -19.05 20.17 7.33
C ALA A 9 -18.06 20.11 6.16
N GLN A 10 -18.54 20.00 4.92
CA GLN A 10 -17.67 20.04 3.74
C GLN A 10 -16.95 21.39 3.61
N LYS A 11 -17.70 22.50 3.73
CA LYS A 11 -17.15 23.85 3.65
C LYS A 11 -16.11 24.12 4.75
N GLU A 12 -16.42 23.73 5.98
CA GLU A 12 -15.51 23.87 7.13
C GLU A 12 -14.27 22.98 6.98
N GLY A 13 -14.45 21.75 6.49
CA GLY A 13 -13.36 20.84 6.17
C GLY A 13 -12.38 21.46 5.18
N TRP A 14 -12.88 22.00 4.07
CA TRP A 14 -12.07 22.71 3.07
C TRP A 14 -11.34 23.92 3.63
N SER A 15 -12.04 24.75 4.41
CA SER A 15 -11.42 25.91 5.04
C SER A 15 -10.30 25.50 6.01
N LYS A 16 -10.48 24.41 6.75
CA LYS A 16 -9.48 23.90 7.69
C LYS A 16 -8.31 23.25 6.96
N ALA A 17 -8.57 22.49 5.91
CA ALA A 17 -7.55 21.91 5.03
C ALA A 17 -6.65 23.01 4.44
N ALA A 18 -7.23 24.09 3.91
CA ALA A 18 -6.45 25.22 3.40
C ALA A 18 -5.58 25.89 4.48
N ARG A 19 -6.07 25.98 5.73
CA ARG A 19 -5.34 26.57 6.85
C ARG A 19 -4.21 25.69 7.39
N LEU A 20 -4.37 24.37 7.33
CA LEU A 20 -3.41 23.41 7.85
C LEU A 20 -2.45 22.90 6.76
N HIS A 21 -2.71 23.23 5.49
CA HIS A 21 -1.86 22.88 4.37
C HIS A 21 -0.42 23.35 4.57
N GLY A 22 0.54 22.53 4.10
CA GLY A 22 1.97 22.78 4.24
C GLY A 22 2.57 22.36 5.59
N ARG A 23 1.75 21.98 6.58
CA ARG A 23 2.26 21.34 7.81
C ARG A 23 2.81 19.95 7.50
N LYS A 24 3.88 19.59 8.18
CA LYS A 24 4.59 18.32 8.02
C LYS A 24 3.71 17.14 8.41
N THR A 25 3.61 16.13 7.54
CA THR A 25 2.81 14.92 7.76
C THR A 25 3.69 13.67 7.57
N LYS A 26 4.63 13.43 8.50
CA LYS A 26 5.53 12.26 8.45
C LYS A 26 4.89 10.98 9.03
N GLU A 27 3.86 11.13 9.85
CA GLU A 27 3.13 10.01 10.44
C GLU A 27 2.00 9.55 9.51
N GLY A 28 1.39 8.40 9.78
CA GLY A 28 0.30 7.90 8.95
C GLY A 28 0.17 6.39 8.95
N LEU A 29 -0.41 5.88 7.87
CA LEU A 29 -0.64 4.45 7.66
C LEU A 29 -0.46 4.06 6.20
N ILE A 30 0.10 2.86 6.04
CA ILE A 30 -0.06 2.05 4.84
C ILE A 30 -1.33 1.22 4.98
N GLY A 31 -2.17 1.23 3.96
CA GLY A 31 -3.34 0.38 3.84
C GLY A 31 -3.19 -0.64 2.70
N LEU A 32 -3.40 -1.91 3.02
CA LEU A 32 -3.41 -3.00 2.06
C LEU A 32 -4.83 -3.55 1.95
N LEU A 33 -5.35 -3.58 0.73
CA LEU A 33 -6.66 -4.15 0.42
C LEU A 33 -6.54 -5.05 -0.81
N GLN A 34 -7.08 -6.27 -0.70
CA GLN A 34 -7.10 -7.24 -1.78
C GLN A 34 -8.52 -7.72 -2.02
N GLU A 35 -8.96 -7.69 -3.28
CA GLU A 35 -10.26 -8.21 -3.68
C GLU A 35 -10.13 -8.93 -5.03
N GLY A 36 -10.49 -10.21 -5.04
CA GLY A 36 -10.32 -11.07 -6.21
C GLY A 36 -8.86 -11.12 -6.66
N ASN A 37 -8.60 -10.69 -7.89
CA ASN A 37 -7.28 -10.66 -8.51
C ASN A 37 -6.60 -9.28 -8.48
N THR A 38 -7.18 -8.32 -7.77
CA THR A 38 -6.66 -6.95 -7.65
C THR A 38 -6.21 -6.70 -6.22
N THR A 39 -4.98 -6.21 -6.05
CA THR A 39 -4.41 -5.81 -4.77
C THR A 39 -3.95 -4.37 -4.85
N VAL A 40 -4.32 -3.57 -3.85
CA VAL A 40 -3.92 -2.16 -3.74
C VAL A 40 -3.15 -1.92 -2.45
N LEU A 41 -2.18 -1.02 -2.54
CA LEU A 41 -1.38 -0.52 -1.44
C LEU A 41 -1.45 1.00 -1.45
N VAL A 42 -1.96 1.60 -0.38
CA VAL A 42 -2.16 3.06 -0.29
C VAL A 42 -1.37 3.63 0.89
N GLU A 43 -0.86 4.84 0.75
CA GLU A 43 -0.26 5.60 1.84
C GLU A 43 -1.05 6.88 2.10
N VAL A 44 -1.48 7.05 3.35
CA VAL A 44 -2.16 8.25 3.83
C VAL A 44 -1.40 8.76 5.05
N ASN A 45 -1.00 10.03 5.02
CA ASN A 45 -0.23 10.64 6.09
C ASN A 45 -1.07 11.62 6.94
N CYS A 46 -0.64 11.83 8.18
CA CYS A 46 -1.13 12.82 9.14
C CYS A 46 0.03 13.44 9.93
N GLU A 47 -0.24 14.43 10.79
CA GLU A 47 0.80 15.11 11.56
C GLU A 47 1.33 14.22 12.69
N THR A 48 0.46 13.48 13.37
CA THR A 48 0.82 12.69 14.56
C THR A 48 0.39 11.22 14.50
N ASP A 49 1.09 10.38 15.25
CA ASP A 49 0.75 8.96 15.43
C ASP A 49 -0.52 8.75 16.27
N PHE A 50 -0.91 9.73 17.10
CA PHE A 50 -2.18 9.75 17.80
C PHE A 50 -3.36 9.74 16.83
N VAL A 51 -3.27 10.54 15.75
CA VAL A 51 -4.30 10.54 14.69
C VAL A 51 -4.23 9.30 13.83
N SER A 52 -3.05 8.76 13.52
CA SER A 52 -2.93 7.54 12.71
C SER A 52 -3.60 6.32 13.37
N ARG A 53 -3.61 6.27 14.71
CA ARG A 53 -4.29 5.25 15.52
C ARG A 53 -5.80 5.49 15.68
N ASN A 54 -6.31 6.64 15.27
CA ASN A 54 -7.73 6.98 15.42
C ASN A 54 -8.61 6.25 14.39
N LEU A 55 -9.73 5.67 14.83
CA LEU A 55 -10.64 4.95 13.94
C LEU A 55 -11.15 5.82 12.77
N LYS A 56 -11.34 7.13 12.95
CA LYS A 56 -11.77 8.02 11.87
C LYS A 56 -10.71 8.20 10.79
N PHE A 57 -9.44 8.21 11.18
CA PHE A 57 -8.34 8.23 10.21
C PHE A 57 -8.25 6.88 9.48
N GLN A 58 -8.35 5.77 10.20
CA GLN A 58 -8.35 4.44 9.61
C GLN A 58 -9.53 4.24 8.62
N GLN A 59 -10.70 4.82 8.93
CA GLN A 59 -11.84 4.86 8.01
C GLN A 59 -11.55 5.68 6.74
N LEU A 60 -10.80 6.78 6.84
CA LEU A 60 -10.31 7.50 5.65
C LEU A 60 -9.39 6.61 4.81
N VAL A 61 -8.42 5.91 5.43
CA VAL A 61 -7.53 4.99 4.69
C VAL A 61 -8.32 3.90 3.97
N GLN A 62 -9.37 3.35 4.60
CA GLN A 62 -10.28 2.40 3.97
C GLN A 62 -10.96 3.00 2.73
N GLN A 63 -11.49 4.22 2.84
CA GLN A 63 -12.16 4.91 1.73
C GLN A 63 -11.19 5.11 0.55
N VAL A 64 -9.95 5.48 0.84
CA VAL A 64 -8.89 5.65 -0.16
C VAL A 64 -8.54 4.32 -0.84
N ALA A 65 -8.39 3.25 -0.05
CA ALA A 65 -8.14 1.90 -0.58
C ALA A 65 -9.29 1.42 -1.47
N LEU A 66 -10.55 1.60 -1.05
CA LEU A 66 -11.73 1.23 -1.84
C LEU A 66 -11.87 2.06 -3.12
N GLY A 67 -11.65 3.38 -3.05
CA GLY A 67 -11.65 4.25 -4.24
C GLY A 67 -10.58 3.84 -5.25
N THR A 68 -9.40 3.49 -4.76
CA THR A 68 -8.29 2.98 -5.58
C THR A 68 -8.66 1.63 -6.20
N LEU A 69 -9.17 0.69 -5.41
CA LEU A 69 -9.59 -0.63 -5.88
C LEU A 69 -10.65 -0.53 -6.99
N LEU A 70 -11.69 0.29 -6.80
CA LEU A 70 -12.74 0.53 -7.79
C LEU A 70 -12.17 1.12 -9.09
N HIS A 71 -11.27 2.10 -8.98
CA HIS A 71 -10.58 2.65 -10.14
C HIS A 71 -9.81 1.56 -10.90
N CYS A 72 -9.01 0.76 -10.20
CA CYS A 72 -8.20 -0.32 -10.80
C CYS A 72 -9.05 -1.42 -11.43
N GLN A 73 -10.18 -1.79 -10.81
CA GLN A 73 -11.13 -2.74 -11.37
C GLN A 73 -11.79 -2.23 -12.66
N SER A 74 -11.91 -0.91 -12.83
CA SER A 74 -12.40 -0.32 -14.09
C SER A 74 -11.39 -0.35 -15.24
N LEU A 75 -10.10 -0.53 -14.93
CA LEU A 75 -9.04 -0.65 -15.94
C LEU A 75 -9.09 -2.02 -16.62
N LYS A 76 -8.73 -2.06 -17.90
CA LYS A 76 -8.74 -3.29 -18.70
C LYS A 76 -7.84 -4.37 -18.09
N ASP A 77 -8.36 -5.58 -18.01
CA ASP A 77 -7.58 -6.76 -17.63
C ASP A 77 -6.63 -7.18 -18.76
N GLN A 78 -5.42 -7.59 -18.39
CA GLN A 78 -4.50 -8.30 -19.26
C GLN A 78 -4.56 -9.78 -18.93
N LEU A 79 -4.67 -10.64 -19.95
CA LEU A 79 -4.81 -12.09 -19.77
C LEU A 79 -3.48 -12.83 -19.73
N SER A 80 -2.44 -12.28 -20.38
CA SER A 80 -1.15 -12.96 -20.58
C SER A 80 -0.10 -12.62 -19.54
N THR A 81 -0.26 -11.51 -18.81
CA THR A 81 0.69 -11.05 -17.79
C THR A 81 -0.03 -10.18 -16.75
N TYR A 82 0.64 -9.90 -15.64
CA TYR A 82 0.14 -8.99 -14.61
C TYR A 82 0.18 -7.53 -15.08
N SER A 83 -0.71 -6.71 -14.53
CA SER A 83 -0.68 -5.26 -14.66
C SER A 83 -0.27 -4.64 -13.33
N LYS A 84 0.68 -3.72 -13.34
CA LYS A 84 1.08 -2.91 -12.18
C LYS A 84 0.95 -1.43 -12.53
N GLY A 85 0.48 -0.63 -11.59
CA GLY A 85 0.45 0.82 -11.73
C GLY A 85 0.60 1.55 -10.41
N PHE A 86 0.86 2.86 -10.52
CA PHE A 86 1.00 3.77 -9.39
C PHE A 86 0.11 4.98 -9.63
N LEU A 87 -0.35 5.59 -8.53
CA LEU A 87 -1.03 6.88 -8.53
C LEU A 87 -0.27 7.82 -7.62
N ASN A 88 0.08 9.00 -8.12
CA ASN A 88 0.64 10.07 -7.32
C ASN A 88 -0.46 10.77 -6.50
N SER A 89 -0.07 11.70 -5.62
CA SER A 89 -1.00 12.42 -4.75
C SER A 89 -2.13 13.14 -5.50
N SER A 90 -1.83 13.73 -6.66
CA SER A 90 -2.82 14.44 -7.48
C SER A 90 -3.84 13.47 -8.08
N GLU A 91 -3.35 12.41 -8.73
CA GLU A 91 -4.20 11.38 -9.35
C GLU A 91 -5.09 10.68 -8.32
N LEU A 92 -4.52 10.32 -7.17
CA LEU A 92 -5.24 9.67 -6.09
C LEU A 92 -6.32 10.58 -5.50
N SER A 93 -6.05 11.87 -5.35
CA SER A 93 -7.00 12.83 -4.77
C SER A 93 -8.25 13.03 -5.63
N GLU A 94 -8.10 12.98 -6.95
CA GLU A 94 -9.21 13.19 -7.90
C GLU A 94 -10.04 11.91 -8.14
N LEU A 95 -9.65 10.76 -7.57
CA LEU A 95 -10.47 9.55 -7.66
C LEU A 95 -11.84 9.76 -6.98
N PRO A 96 -12.91 9.13 -7.50
CA PRO A 96 -14.22 9.13 -6.84
C PRO A 96 -14.15 8.50 -5.44
N ALA A 97 -14.89 9.05 -4.48
CA ALA A 97 -14.95 8.58 -3.09
C ALA A 97 -15.62 7.20 -2.90
N GLY A 98 -16.02 6.53 -3.98
CA GLY A 98 -16.73 5.25 -3.97
C GLY A 98 -18.24 5.41 -4.14
N ARG A 99 -18.99 4.31 -3.97
CA ARG A 99 -20.44 4.27 -4.24
C ARG A 99 -21.31 4.91 -3.14
N GLU A 100 -20.78 5.01 -1.91
CA GLU A 100 -21.53 5.44 -0.73
C GLU A 100 -21.32 6.93 -0.37
N ARG A 101 -20.38 7.60 -1.03
CA ARG A 101 -19.99 8.98 -0.74
C ARG A 101 -19.99 9.78 -2.03
N GLU A 102 -20.47 11.02 -1.94
CA GLU A 102 -20.36 11.98 -3.04
C GLU A 102 -18.95 12.61 -3.06
N GLY A 103 -18.54 13.08 -4.26
CA GLY A 103 -17.28 13.81 -4.45
C GLY A 103 -16.06 12.92 -4.68
N SER A 104 -14.89 13.52 -4.57
CA SER A 104 -13.61 12.85 -4.74
C SER A 104 -12.98 12.44 -3.40
N LEU A 105 -11.89 11.67 -3.44
CA LEU A 105 -11.11 11.35 -2.24
C LEU A 105 -10.55 12.62 -1.57
N LYS A 106 -10.30 13.68 -2.34
CA LYS A 106 -9.94 15.01 -1.82
C LYS A 106 -11.03 15.63 -0.94
N ASP A 107 -12.31 15.44 -1.30
CA ASP A 107 -13.43 15.88 -0.47
C ASP A 107 -13.49 15.10 0.86
N GLN A 108 -13.24 13.79 0.81
CA GLN A 108 -13.19 12.94 2.01
C GLN A 108 -12.00 13.30 2.91
N LEU A 109 -10.85 13.61 2.31
CA LEU A 109 -9.67 14.12 3.02
C LEU A 109 -10.01 15.42 3.76
N ALA A 110 -10.65 16.38 3.07
CA ALA A 110 -11.06 17.66 3.68
C ALA A 110 -12.02 17.47 4.86
N LEU A 111 -12.97 16.53 4.76
CA LEU A 111 -13.86 16.17 5.87
C LEU A 111 -13.09 15.58 7.06
N ALA A 112 -12.13 14.69 6.81
CA ALA A 112 -11.30 14.09 7.85
C ALA A 112 -10.43 15.15 8.55
N ILE A 113 -9.80 16.06 7.80
CA ILE A 113 -9.05 17.21 8.34
C ILE A 113 -9.97 18.09 9.19
N GLY A 114 -11.17 18.40 8.69
CA GLY A 114 -12.20 19.12 9.44
C GLY A 114 -12.45 18.51 10.82
N LYS A 115 -12.66 17.18 10.82
CA LYS A 115 -13.05 16.41 12.01
C LYS A 115 -11.91 16.18 13.01
N LEU A 116 -10.71 15.85 12.53
CA LEU A 116 -9.57 15.45 13.35
C LEU A 116 -8.63 16.61 13.66
N GLY A 117 -8.62 17.63 12.81
CA GLY A 117 -7.91 18.88 13.06
C GLY A 117 -6.41 18.86 12.84
N GLU A 118 -5.91 17.85 12.14
CA GLU A 118 -4.54 17.80 11.62
C GLU A 118 -4.54 17.90 10.10
N ASN A 119 -3.44 18.39 9.55
CA ASN A 119 -3.13 18.23 8.13
C ASN A 119 -3.03 16.74 7.78
N MET A 120 -3.46 16.41 6.59
CA MET A 120 -3.43 15.04 6.07
C MET A 120 -3.13 15.07 4.58
N THR A 121 -2.48 14.01 4.10
CA THR A 121 -2.07 13.91 2.69
C THR A 121 -2.42 12.53 2.15
N LEU A 122 -3.08 12.48 0.98
CA LEU A 122 -3.17 11.26 0.17
C LEU A 122 -1.86 11.16 -0.61
N LYS A 123 -0.92 10.36 -0.13
CA LYS A 123 0.47 10.43 -0.59
C LYS A 123 0.66 9.77 -1.94
N ARG A 124 0.26 8.50 -2.04
CA ARG A 124 0.42 7.66 -3.22
C ARG A 124 -0.38 6.37 -3.08
N ALA A 125 -0.60 5.72 -4.21
CA ALA A 125 -1.09 4.35 -4.25
C ALA A 125 -0.27 3.52 -5.24
N ALA A 126 -0.20 2.23 -5.00
CA ALA A 126 0.22 1.22 -5.96
C ALA A 126 -0.89 0.19 -6.10
N TRP A 127 -0.99 -0.42 -7.26
CA TRP A 127 -1.95 -1.48 -7.52
C TRP A 127 -1.40 -2.54 -8.45
N VAL A 128 -1.87 -3.75 -8.27
CA VAL A 128 -1.50 -4.93 -9.05
C VAL A 128 -2.77 -5.70 -9.42
N LYS A 129 -2.86 -6.11 -10.69
CA LYS A 129 -3.87 -7.05 -11.19
C LYS A 129 -3.16 -8.26 -11.75
N VAL A 130 -3.53 -9.46 -11.31
CA VAL A 130 -2.91 -10.71 -11.77
C VAL A 130 -3.90 -11.59 -12.55
N PRO A 131 -3.53 -12.15 -13.71
CA PRO A 131 -4.32 -13.20 -14.35
C PRO A 131 -4.02 -14.56 -13.70
N ALA A 132 -4.66 -15.62 -14.20
CA ALA A 132 -4.31 -16.99 -13.81
C ALA A 132 -2.84 -17.28 -14.15
N GLY A 133 -2.18 -18.08 -13.30
CA GLY A 133 -0.74 -18.35 -13.42
C GLY A 133 0.14 -17.33 -12.68
N PHE A 134 -0.46 -16.27 -12.14
CA PHE A 134 0.22 -15.31 -11.28
C PHE A 134 -0.39 -15.29 -9.88
N TYR A 135 0.42 -14.88 -8.91
CA TYR A 135 0.06 -14.77 -7.51
C TYR A 135 0.70 -13.51 -6.91
N VAL A 136 -0.01 -12.87 -5.96
CA VAL A 136 0.53 -11.74 -5.20
C VAL A 136 0.70 -12.16 -3.75
N GLY A 137 1.95 -12.36 -3.34
CA GLY A 137 2.31 -12.43 -1.94
C GLY A 137 2.22 -11.04 -1.31
N SER A 138 1.75 -10.95 -0.07
CA SER A 138 1.61 -9.65 0.58
C SER A 138 1.89 -9.71 2.07
N TYR A 139 2.34 -8.58 2.63
CA TYR A 139 2.60 -8.46 4.05
C TYR A 139 2.50 -7.00 4.50
N VAL A 140 1.96 -6.79 5.69
CA VAL A 140 1.94 -5.49 6.38
C VAL A 140 2.61 -5.65 7.74
N HIS A 141 3.59 -4.80 8.03
CA HIS A 141 4.30 -4.78 9.31
C HIS A 141 3.83 -3.64 10.21
N GLY A 142 3.85 -3.88 11.52
CA GLY A 142 3.26 -2.96 12.51
C GLY A 142 1.73 -2.90 12.41
N ALA A 143 1.10 -4.05 12.18
CA ALA A 143 -0.32 -4.13 11.88
C ALA A 143 -1.18 -3.56 13.03
N MET A 144 -2.17 -2.74 12.68
CA MET A 144 -3.17 -2.22 13.61
C MET A 144 -4.41 -3.13 13.65
N HIS A 145 -4.93 -3.38 14.86
CA HIS A 145 -6.13 -4.18 15.02
C HIS A 145 -7.39 -3.31 14.88
N SER A 146 -8.11 -3.47 13.76
CA SER A 146 -9.33 -2.72 13.46
C SER A 146 -10.40 -3.64 12.86
N PRO A 147 -11.08 -4.46 13.69
CA PRO A 147 -11.94 -5.55 13.21
C PRO A 147 -13.18 -5.05 12.44
N SER A 148 -13.53 -3.78 12.56
CA SER A 148 -14.61 -3.13 11.81
C SER A 148 -14.26 -2.83 10.35
N LEU A 149 -12.99 -2.93 9.95
CA LEU A 149 -12.50 -2.65 8.60
C LEU A 149 -12.21 -3.97 7.89
N HIS A 150 -13.26 -4.64 7.44
CA HIS A 150 -13.15 -5.93 6.76
C HIS A 150 -12.21 -5.88 5.55
N ASN A 151 -11.35 -6.90 5.42
CA ASN A 151 -10.39 -7.10 4.32
C ASN A 151 -9.31 -6.01 4.15
N LEU A 152 -9.26 -5.01 5.03
CA LEU A 152 -8.21 -3.99 5.05
C LEU A 152 -7.20 -4.31 6.16
N VAL A 153 -5.92 -4.35 5.79
CA VAL A 153 -4.81 -4.47 6.75
C VAL A 153 -4.06 -3.14 6.78
N LEU A 154 -3.89 -2.58 7.98
CA LEU A 154 -3.26 -1.28 8.19
C LEU A 154 -1.96 -1.45 8.95
N GLY A 155 -0.90 -0.71 8.60
CA GLY A 155 0.38 -0.75 9.33
C GLY A 155 1.37 0.32 8.91
N LYS A 156 2.62 0.19 9.33
CA LYS A 156 3.71 1.14 9.03
C LYS A 156 4.43 0.83 7.71
N TYR A 157 4.56 -0.46 7.40
CA TYR A 157 5.16 -0.93 6.15
C TYR A 157 4.19 -1.85 5.44
N GLY A 158 4.23 -1.85 4.12
CA GLY A 158 3.50 -2.81 3.29
C GLY A 158 4.34 -3.27 2.11
N ALA A 159 4.22 -4.54 1.75
CA ALA A 159 4.88 -5.11 0.59
C ALA A 159 3.92 -5.98 -0.22
N LEU A 160 4.06 -5.89 -1.55
CA LEU A 160 3.46 -6.79 -2.53
C LEU A 160 4.59 -7.48 -3.29
N VAL A 161 4.52 -8.80 -3.48
CA VAL A 161 5.49 -9.59 -4.23
C VAL A 161 4.75 -10.34 -5.31
N ILE A 162 5.02 -9.99 -6.56
CA ILE A 162 4.35 -10.52 -7.73
C ILE A 162 5.14 -11.74 -8.18
N CYS A 163 4.43 -12.85 -8.30
CA CYS A 163 5.00 -14.16 -8.56
C CYS A 163 4.31 -14.80 -9.76
N GLU A 164 5.07 -15.48 -10.60
CA GLU A 164 4.56 -16.44 -11.57
C GLU A 164 4.59 -17.84 -10.94
N THR A 165 3.50 -18.60 -11.10
CA THR A 165 3.41 -19.97 -10.60
C THR A 165 2.41 -20.80 -11.39
N SER A 166 2.82 -22.02 -11.74
CA SER A 166 1.96 -23.03 -12.37
C SER A 166 1.35 -24.00 -11.33
N GLU A 167 1.74 -23.87 -10.06
CA GLU A 167 1.42 -24.80 -8.98
C GLU A 167 0.08 -24.43 -8.30
N ARG A 168 -0.91 -25.33 -8.36
CA ARG A 168 -2.14 -25.23 -7.55
C ARG A 168 -1.97 -25.78 -6.12
N LYS A 169 -0.87 -26.47 -5.83
CA LYS A 169 -0.68 -27.25 -4.59
C LYS A 169 0.19 -26.57 -3.53
N ALA A 170 0.88 -25.49 -3.84
CA ALA A 170 1.69 -24.77 -2.87
C ALA A 170 0.81 -24.03 -1.85
N ASN A 171 1.21 -24.02 -0.58
CA ASN A 171 0.66 -23.10 0.42
C ASN A 171 1.20 -21.68 0.12
N LEU A 172 0.66 -21.08 -0.94
CA LEU A 172 1.09 -19.77 -1.44
C LEU A 172 0.85 -18.66 -0.43
N GLU A 173 -0.08 -18.82 0.50
CA GLU A 173 -0.36 -17.85 1.56
C GLU A 173 0.84 -17.67 2.50
N ASP A 174 1.36 -18.79 3.04
CA ASP A 174 2.53 -18.75 3.92
C ASP A 174 3.80 -18.30 3.19
N LEU A 175 4.00 -18.78 1.96
CA LEU A 175 5.10 -18.33 1.11
C LEU A 175 5.00 -16.83 0.82
N GLY A 176 3.85 -16.36 0.34
CA GLY A 176 3.60 -14.97 -0.01
C GLY A 176 3.80 -14.03 1.17
N ARG A 177 3.34 -14.43 2.37
CA ARG A 177 3.60 -13.69 3.61
C ARG A 177 5.10 -13.59 3.91
N ARG A 178 5.85 -14.68 3.78
CA ARG A 178 7.31 -14.70 4.02
C ARG A 178 8.09 -13.87 3.00
N LEU A 179 7.68 -13.91 1.72
CA LEU A 179 8.25 -13.04 0.69
C LEU A 179 7.99 -11.57 1.03
N GLY A 180 6.78 -11.22 1.45
CA GLY A 180 6.46 -9.87 1.91
C GLY A 180 7.26 -9.46 3.16
N GLN A 181 7.47 -10.37 4.12
CA GLN A 181 8.35 -10.13 5.27
C GLN A 181 9.78 -9.83 4.84
N HIS A 182 10.31 -10.62 3.90
CA HIS A 182 11.63 -10.40 3.33
C HIS A 182 11.74 -9.02 2.67
N VAL A 183 10.79 -8.64 1.80
CA VAL A 183 10.81 -7.32 1.15
C VAL A 183 10.73 -6.18 2.17
N VAL A 184 9.90 -6.29 3.21
CA VAL A 184 9.84 -5.27 4.26
C VAL A 184 11.17 -5.17 5.01
N GLY A 185 11.75 -6.30 5.41
CA GLY A 185 12.94 -6.36 6.28
C GLY A 185 14.28 -6.13 5.57
N MET A 186 14.41 -6.60 4.33
CA MET A 186 15.67 -6.54 3.55
C MET A 186 15.69 -5.43 2.51
N ALA A 187 14.56 -4.75 2.28
CA ALA A 187 14.41 -3.57 1.40
C ALA A 187 15.18 -3.67 0.07
N PRO A 188 14.97 -4.72 -0.75
CA PRO A 188 15.63 -4.84 -2.05
C PRO A 188 15.29 -3.66 -2.97
N LEU A 189 16.21 -3.34 -3.89
CA LEU A 189 16.04 -2.28 -4.89
C LEU A 189 15.69 -2.82 -6.28
N SER A 190 15.95 -4.09 -6.54
CA SER A 190 15.61 -4.77 -7.80
C SER A 190 15.36 -6.26 -7.57
N VAL A 191 14.73 -6.94 -8.53
CA VAL A 191 14.46 -8.40 -8.40
C VAL A 191 15.76 -9.22 -8.48
N GLY A 192 16.64 -8.92 -9.44
CA GLY A 192 17.82 -9.73 -9.73
C GLY A 192 17.52 -10.98 -10.56
N SER A 193 18.48 -11.91 -10.62
CA SER A 193 18.38 -13.21 -11.28
C SER A 193 18.74 -14.35 -10.32
N LEU A 194 18.30 -15.57 -10.63
CA LEU A 194 18.77 -16.79 -9.97
C LEU A 194 20.21 -17.16 -10.37
N ASP A 195 20.70 -16.60 -11.48
CA ASP A 195 22.09 -16.79 -11.95
C ASP A 195 23.09 -15.83 -11.27
N ASP A 196 22.59 -14.84 -10.53
CA ASP A 196 23.44 -13.95 -9.76
C ASP A 196 24.02 -14.69 -8.54
N GLU A 197 25.30 -14.49 -8.28
CA GLU A 197 25.96 -15.05 -7.10
C GLU A 197 25.34 -14.52 -5.79
N PRO A 198 25.36 -15.31 -4.70
CA PRO A 198 24.90 -14.85 -3.39
C PRO A 198 25.59 -13.56 -2.95
N GLY A 199 24.78 -12.55 -2.65
CA GLY A 199 25.24 -11.29 -2.10
C GLY A 199 25.30 -11.32 -0.57
N GLY A 200 26.14 -10.47 0.01
CA GLY A 200 26.21 -10.28 1.46
C GLY A 200 25.07 -9.41 1.99
N GLU A 201 25.24 -8.88 3.21
CA GLU A 201 24.24 -8.03 3.89
C GLU A 201 23.90 -6.72 3.15
N ALA A 202 24.80 -6.25 2.27
CA ALA A 202 24.62 -5.04 1.46
C ALA A 202 24.04 -5.31 0.07
N GLU A 203 23.61 -6.54 -0.21
CA GLU A 203 23.01 -6.90 -1.50
C GLU A 203 21.68 -6.17 -1.72
N THR A 204 21.46 -5.72 -2.96
CA THR A 204 20.30 -4.92 -3.36
C THR A 204 19.35 -5.66 -4.29
N LYS A 205 19.81 -6.78 -4.88
CA LYS A 205 19.00 -7.68 -5.71
C LYS A 205 18.29 -8.71 -4.84
N MET A 206 16.96 -8.66 -4.84
CA MET A 206 16.08 -9.47 -3.99
C MET A 206 16.43 -10.97 -4.01
N LEU A 207 16.65 -11.56 -5.19
CA LEU A 207 16.92 -12.99 -5.31
C LEU A 207 18.31 -13.40 -4.78
N SER A 208 19.26 -12.48 -4.76
CA SER A 208 20.64 -12.69 -4.30
C SER A 208 20.84 -12.36 -2.83
N GLN A 209 19.88 -11.67 -2.19
CA GLN A 209 19.94 -11.31 -0.77
C GLN A 209 19.90 -12.55 0.13
N PRO A 210 20.59 -12.54 1.29
CA PRO A 210 20.42 -13.54 2.34
C PRO A 210 18.95 -13.62 2.77
N TYR A 211 18.38 -14.83 2.84
CA TYR A 211 16.99 -14.99 3.19
C TYR A 211 16.75 -14.59 4.65
N LEU A 212 15.89 -13.59 4.87
CA LEU A 212 15.53 -13.05 6.18
C LEU A 212 15.36 -14.07 7.32
N LEU A 213 14.71 -15.21 7.10
CA LEU A 213 14.46 -16.22 8.15
C LEU A 213 15.54 -17.30 8.25
N ASP A 214 16.42 -17.39 7.25
CA ASP A 214 17.58 -18.28 7.22
C ASP A 214 18.68 -17.67 6.33
N PRO A 215 19.58 -16.84 6.90
CA PRO A 215 20.61 -16.16 6.14
C PRO A 215 21.67 -17.07 5.52
N SER A 216 21.63 -18.39 5.79
CA SER A 216 22.57 -19.35 5.19
C SER A 216 22.31 -19.62 3.71
N ILE A 217 21.12 -19.26 3.21
CA ILE A 217 20.70 -19.37 1.82
C ILE A 217 20.23 -18.02 1.28
N THR A 218 20.23 -17.86 -0.04
CA THR A 218 19.63 -16.68 -0.68
C THR A 218 18.10 -16.81 -0.74
N LEU A 219 17.40 -15.69 -0.96
CA LEU A 219 15.96 -15.75 -1.23
C LEU A 219 15.64 -16.59 -2.48
N GLY A 220 16.47 -16.49 -3.52
CA GLY A 220 16.34 -17.30 -4.73
C GLY A 220 16.36 -18.80 -4.44
N GLN A 221 17.30 -19.24 -3.61
CA GLN A 221 17.41 -20.64 -3.16
C GLN A 221 16.22 -21.08 -2.30
N TYR A 222 15.62 -20.16 -1.52
CA TYR A 222 14.42 -20.43 -0.74
C TYR A 222 13.16 -20.59 -1.61
N VAL A 223 12.99 -19.75 -2.65
CA VAL A 223 11.76 -19.70 -3.46
C VAL A 223 11.73 -20.73 -4.58
N GLN A 224 12.88 -21.04 -5.20
CA GLN A 224 12.98 -21.92 -6.36
C GLN A 224 12.40 -23.33 -6.12
N PRO A 225 12.65 -24.02 -4.99
CA PRO A 225 12.07 -25.35 -4.72
C PRO A 225 10.55 -25.35 -4.55
N GLN A 226 9.93 -24.17 -4.39
CA GLN A 226 8.50 -24.02 -4.17
C GLN A 226 7.71 -23.87 -5.49
N GLY A 227 8.37 -23.90 -6.65
CA GLY A 227 7.71 -23.77 -7.95
C GLY A 227 7.15 -22.37 -8.20
N VAL A 228 7.80 -21.36 -7.62
CA VAL A 228 7.40 -19.96 -7.70
C VAL A 228 8.57 -19.13 -8.21
N SER A 229 8.31 -18.22 -9.14
CA SER A 229 9.28 -17.27 -9.67
C SER A 229 8.84 -15.86 -9.31
N VAL A 230 9.67 -15.12 -8.57
CA VAL A 230 9.42 -13.70 -8.27
C VAL A 230 9.74 -12.88 -9.51
N VAL A 231 8.77 -12.11 -9.99
CA VAL A 231 8.91 -11.30 -11.21
C VAL A 231 8.96 -9.80 -10.93
N ASP A 232 8.39 -9.36 -9.80
CA ASP A 232 8.32 -7.94 -9.44
C ASP A 232 7.91 -7.77 -7.96
N PHE A 233 8.10 -6.58 -7.40
CA PHE A 233 7.61 -6.24 -6.05
C PHE A 233 7.30 -4.75 -5.90
N VAL A 234 6.58 -4.43 -4.83
CA VAL A 234 6.32 -3.08 -4.34
C VAL A 234 6.57 -3.07 -2.84
N ARG A 235 7.29 -2.06 -2.34
CA ARG A 235 7.48 -1.81 -0.91
C ARG A 235 7.10 -0.37 -0.62
N PHE A 236 6.21 -0.16 0.35
CA PHE A 236 5.96 1.16 0.95
C PHE A 236 6.36 1.16 2.42
N GLU A 237 6.99 2.25 2.81
CA GLU A 237 7.21 2.64 4.20
C GLU A 237 6.55 4.00 4.43
N CYS A 238 5.69 4.08 5.44
CA CYS A 238 4.97 5.31 5.76
C CYS A 238 5.96 6.42 6.11
N GLY A 239 5.86 7.55 5.41
CA GLY A 239 6.68 8.74 5.63
C GLY A 239 8.04 8.71 4.91
N GLU A 240 8.33 7.69 4.08
CA GLU A 240 9.59 7.64 3.33
C GLU A 240 9.70 8.79 2.30
N GLY A 241 10.92 9.28 2.09
CA GLY A 241 11.22 10.31 1.08
C GLY A 241 10.89 11.76 1.46
N GLU A 242 10.33 12.04 2.64
CA GLU A 242 10.13 13.43 3.11
C GLU A 242 11.41 14.13 3.61
N GLU A 243 12.54 13.41 3.70
CA GLU A 243 13.84 13.96 4.13
C GLU A 243 14.66 14.56 2.98
N ALA A 244 14.48 14.09 1.74
CA ALA A 244 15.25 14.57 0.60
C ALA A 244 14.91 16.03 0.19
N ALA A 245 13.74 16.52 0.56
CA ALA A 245 13.34 17.91 0.34
C ALA A 245 13.97 18.89 1.37
N GLU A 246 14.72 18.40 2.36
CA GLU A 246 15.44 19.22 3.34
C GLU A 246 16.89 19.52 2.90
N ALA A 247 17.36 18.97 1.77
CA ALA A 247 18.75 19.10 1.29
C ALA A 247 18.94 19.97 0.03
N GLU A 248 17.90 20.63 -0.47
CA GLU A 248 17.97 21.63 -1.57
C GLU A 248 17.56 23.03 -1.09
#